data_AF-A0A0H5BGU8-F1
#
_entry.id   AF-A0A0H5BGU8-F1
#
_cell.length_a   1.000
_cell.length_b   1.000
_cell.length_c   1.000
_cell.angle_alpha   90.00
_cell.angle_beta   90.00
_cell.angle_gamma   90.00
#
_symmetry.space_group_name_H-M   'P 1'
#
loop_
_entity.id
_entity.type
_entity.pdbx_description
1 polymer ?
#
loop_
_entity_poly.entity_id
_entity_poly.type
_entity_poly.pdbx_seq_one_letter_code
_entity_poly.pdbx_strand_id
1 'polypeptide(L)'
;MIVFSMTHKNENIIVQTKHFYQTWDINNFIEGFQLKIINKTKFCIQLEIIGIDSAIINSLRRIIISESPSFAFENIYIFNNSSILNDNIIAQRLALIPIKADPRSMKFKKKNCFGNQFNTIVYILKTVNLSTDNHFCKRIYSKNLKISKHGSIIPFQSKTYYTNFQKNNIKISHLDLLIAKIKPKQKLFMELHAIKGYGYMHNKFSPITTAWFSYYSSIFFIKNLNYLKKNIFTYKKNLFIKKNINKTKTQKLSSLFFHDNYFTNLMKISNIFKVTQKNSNIKRKIILFITSKLLVL
;
A
#
# COMPACT_ATOMS: atom_id res chain seq x y z
N MET A 1 -4.85 -30.28 4.05
CA MET A 1 -4.71 -31.56 3.33
C MET A 1 -5.91 -31.70 2.40
N ILE A 2 -5.71 -31.71 1.08
CA ILE A 2 -6.80 -32.02 0.14
C ILE A 2 -6.56 -33.48 -0.25
N VAL A 3 -7.41 -34.37 0.26
CA VAL A 3 -7.44 -35.78 -0.15
C VAL A 3 -8.23 -35.83 -1.44
N PHE A 4 -7.60 -36.25 -2.54
CA PHE A 4 -8.35 -36.73 -3.69
C PHE A 4 -8.44 -38.25 -3.58
N SER A 5 -9.63 -38.77 -3.30
CA SER A 5 -9.99 -40.14 -3.66
C SER A 5 -10.68 -40.08 -5.03
N MET A 6 -10.03 -40.66 -6.03
CA MET A 6 -10.69 -41.08 -7.26
C MET A 6 -10.54 -42.59 -7.30
N THR A 7 -11.53 -43.31 -6.79
CA THR A 7 -11.62 -44.77 -6.91
C THR A 7 -12.58 -45.10 -8.03
N HIS A 8 -12.06 -45.61 -9.15
CA HIS A 8 -12.87 -46.40 -10.07
C HIS A 8 -12.81 -47.85 -9.61
N LYS A 9 -13.91 -48.29 -8.99
CA LYS A 9 -14.37 -49.64 -8.66
C LYS A 9 -13.36 -50.73 -8.24
N ASN A 10 -13.70 -51.30 -7.09
CA ASN A 10 -13.40 -52.64 -6.58
C ASN A 10 -12.03 -52.86 -5.96
N GLU A 11 -11.86 -52.33 -4.75
CA GLU A 11 -11.31 -53.05 -3.61
C GLU A 11 -11.70 -52.27 -2.35
N ASN A 12 -12.26 -52.96 -1.35
CA ASN A 12 -12.60 -52.39 -0.04
C ASN A 12 -11.30 -52.11 0.73
N ILE A 13 -10.55 -51.10 0.30
CA ILE A 13 -9.45 -50.56 1.09
C ILE A 13 -10.10 -49.67 2.13
N ILE A 14 -10.24 -50.20 3.36
CA ILE A 14 -10.50 -49.40 4.55
C ILE A 14 -9.25 -48.51 4.72
N VAL A 15 -9.25 -47.37 4.04
CA VAL A 15 -8.29 -46.30 4.31
C VAL A 15 -8.68 -45.80 5.69
N GLN A 16 -8.08 -46.38 6.73
CA GLN A 16 -8.07 -45.77 8.05
C GLN A 16 -7.47 -44.39 7.85
N THR A 17 -8.32 -43.37 7.76
CA THR A 17 -7.91 -41.99 7.87
C THR A 17 -7.46 -41.81 9.31
N LYS A 18 -6.22 -42.24 9.62
CA LYS A 18 -5.49 -41.72 10.77
C LYS A 18 -5.50 -40.22 10.54
N HIS A 19 -6.39 -39.52 11.25
CA HIS A 19 -6.36 -38.08 11.29
C HIS A 19 -4.98 -37.72 11.85
N PHE A 20 -4.06 -37.34 10.97
CA PHE A 20 -2.79 -36.75 11.34
C PHE A 20 -3.08 -35.36 11.91
N TYR A 21 -3.58 -35.33 13.15
CA TYR A 21 -3.56 -34.12 13.95
C TYR A 21 -2.11 -33.91 14.37
N GLN A 22 -1.34 -33.23 13.52
CA GLN A 22 -0.10 -32.63 14.00
C GLN A 22 -0.49 -31.51 14.98
N THR A 23 -0.11 -31.69 16.24
CA THR A 23 -0.12 -30.59 17.21
C THR A 23 0.80 -29.49 16.70
N TRP A 24 0.44 -28.25 17.01
CA TRP A 24 1.24 -27.10 16.56
C TRP A 24 2.53 -27.04 17.37
N ASP A 25 3.67 -27.20 16.70
CA ASP A 25 5.01 -27.12 17.28
C ASP A 25 5.78 -25.93 16.71
N ILE A 26 6.36 -25.13 17.60
CA ILE A 26 7.15 -23.94 17.25
C ILE A 26 8.39 -24.30 16.44
N ASN A 27 9.08 -25.39 16.80
CA ASN A 27 10.32 -25.80 16.13
C ASN A 27 10.06 -26.19 14.67
N ASN A 28 9.01 -26.97 14.42
CA ASN A 28 8.57 -27.34 13.07
C ASN A 28 8.17 -26.10 12.24
N PHE A 29 7.54 -25.11 12.89
CA PHE A 29 7.20 -23.84 12.24
C PHE A 29 8.45 -23.04 11.86
N ILE A 30 9.43 -22.92 12.75
CA ILE A 30 10.68 -22.19 12.50
C ILE A 30 11.47 -22.81 11.34
N GLU A 31 11.54 -24.14 11.28
CA GLU A 31 12.21 -24.87 10.19
C GLU A 31 11.49 -24.67 8.84
N GLY A 32 10.15 -24.66 8.84
CA GLY A 32 9.34 -24.48 7.64
C GLY A 32 9.25 -23.03 7.15
N PHE A 33 9.53 -22.05 8.00
CA PHE A 33 9.36 -20.64 7.68
C PHE A 33 10.50 -20.10 6.80
N GLN A 34 10.16 -19.61 5.60
CA GLN A 34 11.12 -18.95 4.71
C GLN A 34 10.56 -17.65 4.15
N LEU A 35 11.40 -16.62 4.11
CA LEU A 35 11.07 -15.31 3.54
C LEU A 35 12.09 -14.94 2.45
N LYS A 36 11.61 -14.74 1.23
CA LYS A 36 12.42 -14.31 0.07
C LYS A 36 11.92 -12.97 -0.46
N ILE A 37 12.84 -12.05 -0.74
CA ILE A 37 12.51 -10.76 -1.37
C ILE A 37 12.63 -10.94 -2.89
N ILE A 38 11.51 -10.89 -3.61
CA ILE A 38 11.50 -11.04 -5.07
C ILE A 38 11.91 -9.73 -5.75
N ASN A 39 11.28 -8.62 -5.35
CA ASN A 39 11.50 -7.32 -5.97
C ASN A 39 11.38 -6.20 -4.94
N LYS A 40 12.25 -5.19 -5.07
CA LYS A 40 12.30 -4.01 -4.22
C LYS A 40 12.58 -2.78 -5.09
N THR A 41 11.53 -2.06 -5.46
CA THR A 41 11.63 -0.75 -6.15
C THR A 41 11.58 0.40 -5.13
N LYS A 42 11.50 1.68 -5.51
CA LYS A 42 11.38 2.81 -4.54
C LYS A 42 10.03 2.88 -3.83
N PHE A 43 8.94 2.44 -4.48
CA PHE A 43 7.58 2.48 -3.92
C PHE A 43 6.97 1.11 -3.66
N CYS A 44 7.43 0.05 -4.34
CA CYS A 44 6.88 -1.30 -4.19
C CYS A 44 7.88 -2.28 -3.57
N ILE A 45 7.34 -3.25 -2.83
CA ILE A 45 8.05 -4.43 -2.35
C ILE A 45 7.20 -5.67 -2.64
N GLN A 46 7.87 -6.71 -3.10
CA GLN A 46 7.28 -8.03 -3.31
C GLN A 46 8.08 -9.06 -2.53
N LEU A 47 7.39 -9.76 -1.64
CA LEU A 47 7.91 -10.82 -0.79
C LEU A 47 7.27 -12.15 -1.19
N GLU A 48 8.01 -13.21 -0.99
CA GLU A 48 7.51 -14.58 -1.03
C GLU A 48 7.68 -15.13 0.39
N ILE A 49 6.57 -15.57 0.97
CA ILE A 49 6.47 -16.05 2.33
C ILE A 49 6.02 -17.51 2.24
N ILE A 50 6.82 -18.41 2.77
CA ILE A 50 6.59 -19.86 2.74
C ILE A 50 6.43 -20.34 4.18
N GLY A 51 5.48 -21.25 4.42
CA GLY A 51 5.26 -21.86 5.73
C GLY A 51 4.41 -21.03 6.69
N ILE A 52 3.69 -20.01 6.20
CA ILE A 52 2.73 -19.22 7.01
C ILE A 52 1.31 -19.40 6.48
N ASP A 53 0.37 -19.57 7.42
CA ASP A 53 -1.06 -19.59 7.14
C ASP A 53 -1.58 -18.26 6.60
N SER A 54 -2.54 -18.36 5.68
CA SER A 54 -3.16 -17.20 5.05
C SER A 54 -3.88 -16.27 6.04
N ALA A 55 -4.32 -16.78 7.19
CA ALA A 55 -4.91 -15.98 8.25
C ALA A 55 -3.91 -14.93 8.79
N ILE A 56 -2.66 -15.33 9.05
CA ILE A 56 -1.59 -14.44 9.55
C ILE A 56 -1.18 -13.45 8.45
N ILE A 57 -1.12 -13.87 7.19
CA ILE A 57 -0.78 -12.95 6.09
C ILE A 57 -1.90 -11.94 5.85
N ASN A 58 -3.17 -12.35 5.99
CA ASN A 58 -4.29 -11.44 5.87
C ASN A 58 -4.38 -10.48 7.07
N SER A 59 -4.04 -10.92 8.29
CA SER A 59 -3.95 -10.01 9.45
C SER A 59 -2.84 -8.98 9.23
N LEU A 60 -1.64 -9.41 8.80
CA LEU A 60 -0.56 -8.50 8.40
C LEU A 60 -1.02 -7.51 7.33
N ARG A 61 -1.72 -7.97 6.28
CA ARG A 61 -2.27 -7.10 5.23
C ARG A 61 -3.20 -6.03 5.81
N ARG A 62 -4.09 -6.41 6.75
CA ARG A 62 -5.03 -5.49 7.39
C ARG A 62 -4.30 -4.46 8.25
N ILE A 63 -3.42 -4.89 9.16
CA ILE A 63 -2.63 -4.02 10.05
C ILE A 63 -1.85 -2.99 9.22
N ILE A 64 -1.21 -3.45 8.14
CA ILE A 64 -0.45 -2.62 7.21
C ILE A 64 -1.32 -1.50 6.60
N ILE A 65 -2.58 -1.79 6.27
CA ILE A 65 -3.51 -0.82 5.66
C ILE A 65 -4.12 0.13 6.71
N SER A 66 -4.55 -0.40 7.86
CA SER A 66 -5.41 0.31 8.81
C SER A 66 -4.68 0.87 10.03
N GLU A 67 -3.67 0.17 10.56
CA GLU A 67 -3.04 0.48 11.86
C GLU A 67 -1.64 1.08 11.72
N SER A 68 -1.09 1.10 10.51
CA SER A 68 0.17 1.79 10.25
C SER A 68 -0.03 3.31 10.28
N PRO A 69 0.60 4.05 11.21
CA PRO A 69 0.36 5.48 11.35
C PRO A 69 1.04 6.29 10.25
N SER A 70 0.37 7.34 9.77
CA SER A 70 0.93 8.29 8.82
C SER A 70 0.46 9.72 9.07
N PHE A 71 1.04 10.68 8.35
CA PHE A 71 0.60 12.07 8.40
C PHE A 71 -0.26 12.43 7.20
N ALA A 72 -1.34 13.13 7.47
CA ALA A 72 -2.19 13.75 6.46
C ALA A 72 -2.72 15.09 6.98
N PHE A 73 -3.18 15.95 6.07
CA PHE A 73 -3.81 17.21 6.44
C PHE A 73 -5.22 16.95 6.99
N GLU A 74 -5.50 17.53 8.16
CA GLU A 74 -6.80 17.43 8.83
C GLU A 74 -7.53 18.76 8.76
N ASN A 75 -6.91 19.82 9.29
CA ASN A 75 -7.51 21.14 9.36
C ASN A 75 -6.90 22.02 8.28
N ILE A 76 -7.76 22.66 7.49
CA ILE A 76 -7.35 23.55 6.39
C ILE A 76 -8.05 24.88 6.64
N TYR A 77 -7.27 25.91 6.92
CA TYR A 77 -7.74 27.26 7.16
C TYR A 77 -7.60 28.05 5.86
N ILE A 78 -8.73 28.52 5.34
CA ILE A 78 -8.79 29.27 4.08
C ILE A 78 -8.92 30.75 4.43
N PHE A 79 -7.96 31.54 4.00
CA PHE A 79 -7.98 33.00 4.21
C PHE A 79 -8.60 33.71 3.03
N ASN A 80 -8.26 33.27 1.82
CA ASN A 80 -8.80 33.83 0.59
C ASN A 80 -8.75 32.78 -0.51
N ASN A 81 -9.93 32.42 -1.02
CA ASN A 81 -10.08 31.65 -2.23
C ASN A 81 -10.95 32.43 -3.22
N SER A 82 -10.32 32.92 -4.28
CA SER A 82 -11.03 33.52 -5.44
C SER A 82 -10.90 32.64 -6.69
N SER A 83 -10.54 31.37 -6.51
CA SER A 83 -10.51 30.40 -7.60
C SER A 83 -11.92 29.89 -7.92
N ILE A 84 -12.05 29.21 -9.05
CA ILE A 84 -13.32 28.59 -9.47
C ILE A 84 -13.68 27.36 -8.62
N LEU A 85 -12.71 26.74 -7.95
CA LEU A 85 -12.96 25.54 -7.17
C LEU A 85 -13.48 25.92 -5.79
N ASN A 86 -14.57 25.28 -5.37
CA ASN A 86 -15.12 25.46 -4.04
C ASN A 86 -14.13 25.02 -2.96
N ASP A 87 -14.19 25.70 -1.82
CA ASP A 87 -13.35 25.47 -0.65
C ASP A 87 -13.32 24.00 -0.22
N ASN A 88 -14.49 23.36 -0.13
CA ASN A 88 -14.62 21.95 0.27
C ASN A 88 -13.86 21.00 -0.69
N ILE A 89 -13.92 21.27 -1.99
CA ILE A 89 -13.27 20.44 -3.02
C ILE A 89 -11.75 20.61 -2.92
N ILE A 90 -11.27 21.85 -2.77
CA ILE A 90 -9.83 22.13 -2.60
C ILE A 90 -9.33 21.48 -1.32
N ALA A 91 -10.07 21.63 -0.21
CA ALA A 91 -9.74 21.04 1.08
C ALA A 91 -9.61 19.52 0.99
N GLN A 92 -10.57 18.84 0.38
CA GLN A 92 -10.53 17.39 0.19
C GLN A 92 -9.34 16.94 -0.66
N ARG A 93 -9.03 17.66 -1.75
CA ARG A 93 -7.87 17.36 -2.60
C ARG A 93 -6.56 17.51 -1.82
N LEU A 94 -6.42 18.59 -1.05
CA LEU A 94 -5.26 18.84 -0.23
C LEU A 94 -5.10 17.78 0.86
N ALA A 95 -6.19 17.37 1.52
CA ALA A 95 -6.20 16.33 2.54
C ALA A 95 -5.63 14.99 2.07
N LEU A 96 -5.78 14.67 0.78
CA LEU A 96 -5.28 13.43 0.19
C LEU A 96 -3.80 13.47 -0.22
N ILE A 97 -3.17 14.66 -0.21
CA ILE A 97 -1.76 14.81 -0.59
C ILE A 97 -0.86 14.10 0.42
N PRO A 98 -0.03 13.14 -0.04
CA PRO A 98 0.86 12.40 0.85
C PRO A 98 2.03 13.23 1.38
N ILE A 99 2.21 13.22 2.70
CA ILE A 99 3.32 13.87 3.39
C ILE A 99 4.43 12.86 3.69
N LYS A 100 5.61 13.16 3.20
CA LYS A 100 6.84 12.39 3.41
C LYS A 100 7.48 12.82 4.73
N ALA A 101 7.07 12.15 5.82
CA ALA A 101 7.58 12.35 7.17
C ALA A 101 7.63 11.00 7.92
N ASP A 102 8.58 10.87 8.84
CA ASP A 102 8.68 9.68 9.69
C ASP A 102 7.66 9.75 10.83
N PRO A 103 6.68 8.83 10.92
CA PRO A 103 5.60 8.89 11.91
C PRO A 103 6.10 8.75 13.36
N ARG A 104 7.32 8.24 13.57
CA ARG A 104 7.93 8.11 14.90
C ARG A 104 8.47 9.44 15.44
N SER A 105 8.77 10.39 14.55
CA SER A 105 9.35 11.67 14.93
C SER A 105 8.39 12.60 15.67
N MET A 106 7.09 12.30 15.66
CA MET A 106 6.04 13.13 16.23
C MET A 106 5.01 12.30 16.99
N LYS A 107 4.40 12.93 17.99
CA LYS A 107 3.37 12.33 18.84
C LYS A 107 1.99 12.55 18.23
N PHE A 108 1.02 11.75 18.65
CA PHE A 108 -0.38 11.95 18.27
C PHE A 108 -0.97 13.18 18.94
N LYS A 109 -1.82 13.92 18.22
CA LYS A 109 -2.59 15.03 18.78
C LYS A 109 -3.76 14.46 19.59
N LYS A 110 -3.82 14.77 20.88
CA LYS A 110 -5.00 14.47 21.72
C LYS A 110 -6.14 15.44 21.39
N LYS A 111 -7.40 15.00 21.52
CA LYS A 111 -8.60 15.77 21.10
C LYS A 111 -8.68 17.18 21.70
N ASN A 112 -8.27 17.35 22.97
CA ASN A 112 -8.38 18.63 23.70
C ASN A 112 -7.04 19.36 23.83
N CYS A 113 -5.99 18.94 23.12
CA CYS A 113 -4.67 19.57 23.22
C CYS A 113 -4.42 20.55 22.07
N PHE A 114 -3.75 21.66 22.42
CA PHE A 114 -3.20 22.60 21.44
C PHE A 114 -2.20 21.92 20.52
N GLY A 115 -2.09 22.42 19.30
CA GLY A 115 -1.10 21.95 18.34
C GLY A 115 0.28 22.52 18.66
N ASN A 116 1.23 21.64 18.92
CA ASN A 116 2.61 22.01 19.20
C ASN A 116 3.52 21.53 18.06
N GLN A 117 4.77 21.98 18.08
CA GLN A 117 5.84 21.56 17.16
C GLN A 117 6.06 20.04 17.08
N PHE A 118 5.67 19.30 18.12
CA PHE A 118 5.84 17.84 18.22
C PHE A 118 4.62 17.04 17.74
N ASN A 119 3.47 17.68 17.54
CA ASN A 119 2.20 16.99 17.28
C ASN A 119 1.58 17.37 15.92
N THR A 120 1.86 18.58 15.47
CA THR A 120 1.26 19.17 14.27
C THR A 120 2.35 19.63 13.32
N ILE A 121 2.04 19.63 12.02
CA ILE A 121 2.92 20.15 10.98
C ILE A 121 2.13 21.18 10.19
N VAL A 122 2.64 22.40 10.07
CA VAL A 122 1.95 23.48 9.36
C VAL A 122 2.55 23.70 7.98
N TYR A 123 1.69 23.73 6.97
CA TYR A 123 2.01 24.11 5.60
C TYR A 123 1.22 25.36 5.20
N ILE A 124 1.82 26.17 4.32
CA ILE A 124 1.22 27.39 3.79
C ILE A 124 1.19 27.28 2.27
N LEU A 125 0.04 27.57 1.68
CA LEU A 125 -0.12 27.82 0.26
C LEU A 125 -0.46 29.29 0.06
N LYS A 126 0.45 30.07 -0.50
CA LYS A 126 0.21 31.47 -0.88
C LYS A 126 0.58 31.65 -2.34
N THR A 127 -0.43 31.79 -3.19
CA THR A 127 -0.24 31.93 -4.63
C THR A 127 -1.22 32.94 -5.22
N VAL A 128 -0.72 33.81 -6.10
CA VAL A 128 -1.50 34.73 -6.91
C VAL A 128 -1.10 34.55 -8.37
N ASN A 129 -2.05 34.74 -9.28
CA ASN A 129 -1.75 34.87 -10.69
C ASN A 129 -1.75 36.35 -11.08
N LEU A 130 -0.56 36.89 -11.34
CA LEU A 130 -0.32 38.29 -11.71
C LEU A 130 -0.08 38.44 -13.22
N SER A 131 -0.35 37.41 -14.03
CA SER A 131 -0.19 37.49 -15.48
C SER A 131 -1.09 38.58 -16.07
N THR A 132 -0.57 39.32 -17.04
CA THR A 132 -1.32 40.31 -17.83
C THR A 132 -2.34 39.66 -18.76
N ASP A 133 -2.00 38.47 -19.28
CA ASP A 133 -2.82 37.79 -20.28
C ASP A 133 -4.06 37.16 -19.66
N ASN A 134 -5.25 37.60 -20.10
CA ASN A 134 -6.55 37.10 -19.63
C ASN A 134 -6.73 35.59 -19.83
N HIS A 135 -6.06 35.00 -20.82
CA HIS A 135 -6.15 33.57 -21.13
C HIS A 135 -5.16 32.69 -20.34
N PHE A 136 -4.13 33.28 -19.72
CA PHE A 136 -3.12 32.50 -19.02
C PHE A 136 -3.67 31.87 -17.73
N CYS A 137 -3.67 30.54 -17.70
CA CYS A 137 -4.14 29.78 -16.56
C CYS A 137 -2.96 29.20 -15.78
N LYS A 138 -2.69 29.75 -14.60
CA LYS A 138 -1.61 29.29 -13.73
C LYS A 138 -2.03 28.00 -13.02
N ARG A 139 -1.23 26.95 -13.22
CA ARG A 139 -1.41 25.65 -12.56
C ARG A 139 -0.71 25.67 -11.20
N ILE A 140 -1.45 25.38 -10.14
CA ILE A 140 -0.93 25.28 -8.78
C ILE A 140 -0.68 23.81 -8.48
N TYR A 141 0.57 23.46 -8.22
CA TYR A 141 0.98 22.11 -7.89
C TYR A 141 1.33 21.97 -6.41
N SER A 142 1.46 20.74 -5.93
CA SER A 142 1.87 20.45 -4.55
C SER A 142 3.26 20.98 -4.21
N LYS A 143 4.16 21.20 -5.18
CA LYS A 143 5.43 21.90 -4.95
C LYS A 143 5.29 23.33 -4.42
N ASN A 144 4.14 23.98 -4.63
CA ASN A 144 3.90 25.34 -4.18
C ASN A 144 3.60 25.42 -2.68
N LEU A 145 3.35 24.28 -2.01
CA LEU A 145 3.15 24.20 -0.57
C LEU A 145 4.48 24.36 0.16
N LYS A 146 4.57 25.37 1.02
CA LYS A 146 5.76 25.66 1.83
C LYS A 146 5.51 25.25 3.27
N ILE A 147 6.50 24.62 3.91
CA ILE A 147 6.40 24.29 5.34
C ILE A 147 6.64 25.55 6.18
N SER A 148 5.81 25.77 7.19
CA SER A 148 6.01 26.81 8.19
C SER A 148 6.73 26.22 9.40
N LYS A 149 8.01 26.55 9.56
CA LYS A 149 8.81 26.02 10.69
C LYS A 149 8.49 26.71 12.02
N HIS A 150 7.90 27.90 11.96
CA HIS A 150 7.55 28.74 13.11
C HIS A 150 6.13 28.51 13.62
N GLY A 151 5.36 27.62 12.98
CA GLY A 151 3.99 27.31 13.37
C GLY A 151 2.95 28.05 12.54
N SER A 152 1.79 28.29 13.14
CA SER A 152 0.61 28.87 12.49
C SER A 152 0.72 30.38 12.35
N ILE A 153 0.16 30.91 11.26
CA ILE A 153 0.04 32.36 11.04
C ILE A 153 -1.09 32.93 11.92
N ILE A 154 -2.07 32.09 12.28
CA ILE A 154 -3.25 32.42 13.09
C ILE A 154 -3.32 31.54 14.34
N PRO A 155 -2.34 31.62 15.25
CA PRO A 155 -2.19 30.69 16.36
C PRO A 155 -3.40 30.66 17.31
N PHE A 156 -4.07 31.79 17.50
CA PHE A 156 -5.26 31.92 18.34
C PHE A 156 -6.45 31.15 17.77
N GLN A 157 -6.74 31.31 16.48
CA GLN A 157 -7.84 30.63 15.81
C GLN A 157 -7.53 29.15 15.59
N SER A 158 -6.30 28.83 15.16
CA SER A 158 -5.90 27.47 14.88
C SER A 158 -5.58 26.65 16.14
N LYS A 159 -5.48 27.30 17.30
CA LYS A 159 -5.12 26.69 18.59
C LYS A 159 -3.79 25.95 18.49
N THR A 160 -2.81 26.54 17.80
CA THR A 160 -1.49 25.94 17.60
C THR A 160 -0.37 26.93 17.87
N TYR A 161 0.49 26.59 18.82
CA TYR A 161 1.53 27.47 19.33
C TYR A 161 2.86 26.72 19.27
N TYR A 162 3.85 27.28 18.58
CA TYR A 162 5.18 26.71 18.49
C TYR A 162 6.11 27.56 19.35
N THR A 163 6.76 26.92 20.31
CA THR A 163 7.77 27.58 21.15
C THR A 163 9.14 27.59 20.47
N ASN A 164 9.50 26.49 19.79
CA ASN A 164 10.75 26.36 19.03
C ASN A 164 10.47 26.03 17.57
N PHE A 165 11.54 26.14 16.77
CA PHE A 165 11.54 25.76 15.36
C PHE A 165 11.45 24.24 15.18
N GLN A 166 10.61 23.83 14.24
CA GLN A 166 10.52 22.45 13.83
C GLN A 166 11.73 22.04 12.97
N LYS A 167 12.62 21.20 13.52
CA LYS A 167 13.86 20.72 12.84
C LYS A 167 13.65 19.53 11.89
N ASN A 168 12.49 18.88 11.93
CA ASN A 168 12.27 17.63 11.20
C ASN A 168 12.27 17.84 9.67
N ASN A 169 12.95 16.95 8.95
CA ASN A 169 12.98 16.93 7.49
C ASN A 169 11.66 16.40 6.91
N ILE A 170 10.65 17.28 6.88
CA ILE A 170 9.32 16.96 6.38
C ILE A 170 9.14 17.55 4.99
N LYS A 171 8.77 16.70 4.03
CA LYS A 171 8.55 17.09 2.63
C LYS A 171 7.24 16.51 2.14
N ILE A 172 6.75 16.98 1.00
CA ILE A 172 5.64 16.34 0.31
C ILE A 172 6.20 15.19 -0.53
N SER A 173 5.48 14.07 -0.63
CA SER A 173 5.97 12.89 -1.37
C SER A 173 6.04 13.12 -2.87
N HIS A 174 4.97 13.70 -3.45
CA HIS A 174 4.85 13.99 -4.89
C HIS A 174 4.68 15.49 -5.09
N LEU A 175 5.58 16.10 -5.87
CA LEU A 175 5.65 17.55 -6.09
C LEU A 175 4.79 18.04 -7.28
N ASP A 176 4.40 17.13 -8.16
CA ASP A 176 3.70 17.43 -9.41
C ASP A 176 2.18 17.17 -9.34
N LEU A 177 1.63 17.08 -8.13
CA LEU A 177 0.18 16.90 -7.96
C LEU A 177 -0.53 18.23 -8.21
N LEU A 178 -1.39 18.29 -9.23
CA LEU A 178 -2.20 19.47 -9.49
C LEU A 178 -3.26 19.64 -8.40
N ILE A 179 -3.28 20.81 -7.76
CA ILE A 179 -4.26 21.18 -6.73
C ILE A 179 -5.41 21.94 -7.38
N ALA A 180 -5.08 23.06 -8.03
CA ALA A 180 -6.04 23.98 -8.61
C ALA A 180 -5.44 24.69 -9.82
N LYS A 181 -6.31 25.30 -10.62
CA LYS A 181 -5.97 26.16 -11.74
C LYS A 181 -6.60 27.52 -11.48
N ILE A 182 -5.81 28.59 -11.58
CA ILE A 182 -6.28 29.96 -11.32
C ILE A 182 -6.10 30.85 -12.56
N LYS A 183 -7.13 31.64 -12.85
CA LYS A 183 -7.10 32.70 -13.86
C LYS A 183 -6.34 33.93 -13.34
N PRO A 184 -6.00 34.89 -14.20
CA PRO A 184 -5.35 36.14 -13.79
C PRO A 184 -6.15 36.86 -12.71
N LYS A 185 -5.46 37.59 -11.83
CA LYS A 185 -6.02 38.30 -10.66
C LYS A 185 -6.58 37.42 -9.54
N GLN A 186 -6.81 36.13 -9.78
CA GLN A 186 -7.25 35.20 -8.73
C GLN A 186 -6.11 34.86 -7.76
N LYS A 187 -6.50 34.63 -6.51
CA LYS A 187 -5.65 34.44 -5.35
C LYS A 187 -6.10 33.20 -4.59
N LEU A 188 -5.12 32.48 -4.06
CA LEU A 188 -5.30 31.30 -3.23
C LEU A 188 -4.34 31.43 -2.04
N PHE A 189 -4.90 31.63 -0.85
CA PHE A 189 -4.15 31.73 0.39
C PHE A 189 -4.79 30.87 1.47
N MET A 190 -4.04 29.85 1.91
CA MET A 190 -4.51 28.86 2.88
C MET A 190 -3.36 28.37 3.75
N GLU A 191 -3.71 27.93 4.94
CA GLU A 191 -2.84 27.26 5.90
C GLU A 191 -3.38 25.85 6.17
N LEU A 192 -2.50 24.84 6.17
CA LEU A 192 -2.87 23.44 6.32
C LEU A 192 -2.14 22.83 7.50
N HIS A 193 -2.89 22.13 8.35
CA HIS A 193 -2.38 21.49 9.54
C HIS A 193 -2.45 19.98 9.34
N ALA A 194 -1.28 19.35 9.29
CA ALA A 194 -1.18 17.91 9.27
C ALA A 194 -0.99 17.34 10.67
N ILE A 195 -1.69 16.23 10.92
CA ILE A 195 -1.61 15.47 12.15
C ILE A 195 -1.23 14.03 11.82
N LYS A 196 -0.75 13.33 12.85
CA LYS A 196 -0.54 11.89 12.78
C LYS A 196 -1.86 11.17 13.05
N GLY A 197 -2.21 10.21 12.20
CA GLY A 197 -3.44 9.41 12.33
C GLY A 197 -3.25 7.97 11.84
N TYR A 198 -4.31 7.17 12.00
CA TYR A 198 -4.36 5.78 11.56
C TYR A 198 -5.28 5.62 10.36
N GLY A 199 -4.99 4.63 9.50
CA GLY A 199 -5.79 4.33 8.32
C GLY A 199 -7.25 3.93 8.63
N TYR A 200 -7.51 3.27 9.77
CA TYR A 200 -8.88 2.93 10.17
C TYR A 200 -9.75 4.17 10.47
N MET A 201 -9.14 5.30 10.86
CA MET A 201 -9.89 6.54 11.10
C MET A 201 -10.33 7.17 9.77
N HIS A 202 -9.43 7.21 8.79
CA HIS A 202 -9.72 7.70 7.45
C HIS A 202 -8.66 7.22 6.47
N ASN A 203 -9.05 6.84 5.25
CA ASN A 203 -8.14 6.33 4.21
C ASN A 203 -7.00 7.29 3.83
N LYS A 204 -7.16 8.60 4.09
CA LYS A 204 -6.09 9.61 3.89
C LYS A 204 -4.83 9.31 4.70
N PHE A 205 -5.00 8.66 5.86
CA PHE A 205 -3.93 8.24 6.75
C PHE A 205 -3.37 6.85 6.41
N SER A 206 -3.88 6.16 5.39
CA SER A 206 -3.24 4.92 4.96
C SER A 206 -1.88 5.23 4.31
N PRO A 207 -0.76 4.66 4.80
CA PRO A 207 0.57 4.92 4.24
C PRO A 207 0.82 4.19 2.92
N ILE A 208 -0.12 3.35 2.50
CA ILE A 208 0.00 2.38 1.42
C ILE A 208 -1.07 2.67 0.37
N THR A 209 -0.72 2.46 -0.89
CA THR A 209 -1.67 2.57 -1.99
C THR A 209 -2.43 1.26 -2.14
N THR A 210 -1.73 0.13 -2.18
CA THR A 210 -2.34 -1.20 -2.24
C THR A 210 -1.47 -2.23 -1.52
N ALA A 211 -2.11 -3.18 -0.84
CA ALA A 211 -1.47 -4.36 -0.28
C ALA A 211 -2.34 -5.57 -0.58
N TRP A 212 -1.77 -6.58 -1.24
CA TRP A 212 -2.46 -7.79 -1.61
C TRP A 212 -1.52 -8.98 -1.54
N PHE A 213 -2.09 -10.17 -1.45
CA PHE A 213 -1.35 -11.41 -1.52
C PHE A 213 -2.06 -12.42 -2.41
N SER A 214 -1.29 -13.35 -2.96
CA SER A 214 -1.79 -14.46 -3.75
C SER A 214 -1.05 -15.73 -3.37
N TYR A 215 -1.75 -16.85 -3.41
CA TYR A 215 -1.11 -18.16 -3.34
C TYR A 215 -0.21 -18.39 -4.56
N TYR A 216 0.84 -19.17 -4.38
CA TYR A 216 1.62 -19.66 -5.49
C TYR A 216 0.84 -20.75 -6.23
N SER A 217 0.67 -20.59 -7.54
CA SER A 217 0.05 -21.60 -8.40
C SER A 217 1.10 -22.61 -8.87
N SER A 218 0.85 -23.89 -8.64
CA SER A 218 1.60 -24.98 -9.27
C SER A 218 0.68 -25.72 -10.24
N ILE A 219 1.12 -25.85 -11.48
CA ILE A 219 0.38 -26.53 -12.54
C ILE A 219 1.07 -27.86 -12.78
N PHE A 220 0.34 -28.96 -12.64
CA PHE A 220 0.84 -30.30 -12.94
C PHE A 220 0.28 -30.76 -14.28
N PHE A 221 1.15 -31.16 -15.20
CA PHE A 221 0.74 -31.76 -16.46
C PHE A 221 0.71 -33.28 -16.30
N ILE A 222 -0.49 -33.86 -16.31
CA ILE A 222 -0.65 -35.33 -16.31
C ILE A 222 -0.50 -35.81 -17.75
N LYS A 223 0.43 -36.73 -17.95
CA LYS A 223 1.06 -37.05 -19.25
C LYS A 223 0.26 -38.01 -20.12
N ASN A 224 -1.09 -37.94 -20.13
CA ASN A 224 -1.85 -38.67 -21.14
C ASN A 224 -1.82 -37.89 -22.48
N LEU A 225 -0.64 -37.97 -23.12
CA LEU A 225 -0.19 -37.22 -24.29
C LEU A 225 -1.08 -37.37 -25.54
N ASN A 226 -1.92 -38.41 -25.60
CA ASN A 226 -2.75 -38.69 -26.78
C ASN A 226 -3.90 -37.69 -26.97
N TYR A 227 -4.32 -36.98 -25.93
CA TYR A 227 -5.40 -35.98 -26.02
C TYR A 227 -4.89 -34.60 -26.48
N LEU A 228 -3.63 -34.25 -26.13
CA LEU A 228 -3.02 -32.97 -26.51
C LEU A 228 -2.71 -32.88 -28.01
N LYS A 229 -2.38 -33.98 -28.68
CA LYS A 229 -2.04 -33.96 -30.12
C LYS A 229 -3.20 -33.50 -31.02
N LYS A 230 -4.46 -33.67 -30.61
CA LYS A 230 -5.62 -33.27 -31.42
C LYS A 230 -6.03 -31.80 -31.28
N ASN A 231 -5.70 -31.13 -30.17
CA ASN A 231 -6.27 -29.81 -29.84
C ASN A 231 -5.25 -28.65 -29.76
N ILE A 232 -4.01 -28.85 -30.20
CA ILE A 232 -2.96 -27.81 -30.17
C ILE A 232 -3.20 -26.67 -31.18
N PHE A 233 -4.15 -26.79 -32.12
CA PHE A 233 -4.33 -25.79 -33.18
C PHE A 233 -5.16 -24.54 -32.83
N THR A 234 -5.79 -24.44 -31.66
CA THR A 234 -6.79 -23.37 -31.41
C THR A 234 -6.49 -22.37 -30.29
N TYR A 235 -5.47 -22.56 -29.44
CA TYR A 235 -5.19 -21.60 -28.36
C TYR A 235 -3.87 -20.81 -28.53
N LYS A 236 -4.06 -19.61 -29.12
CA LYS A 236 -3.26 -18.36 -29.05
C LYS A 236 -1.73 -18.46 -28.84
N LYS A 237 -1.05 -18.15 -29.94
CA LYS A 237 0.38 -17.98 -30.28
C LYS A 237 1.37 -17.25 -29.32
N ASN A 238 1.04 -16.84 -28.09
CA ASN A 238 1.98 -16.02 -27.28
C ASN A 238 2.51 -16.64 -25.97
N LEU A 239 2.27 -17.93 -25.69
CA LEU A 239 2.75 -18.57 -24.44
C LEU A 239 3.90 -19.57 -24.59
N PHE A 240 4.35 -19.87 -25.81
CA PHE A 240 5.47 -20.79 -26.03
C PHE A 240 6.65 -20.09 -26.68
N ILE A 241 7.50 -19.46 -25.86
CA ILE A 241 8.88 -19.20 -26.27
C ILE A 241 9.61 -20.55 -26.23
N LYS A 242 9.74 -21.17 -27.40
CA LYS A 242 10.80 -22.14 -27.67
C LYS A 242 12.15 -21.44 -27.46
N LYS A 243 12.96 -21.92 -26.52
CA LYS A 243 14.36 -22.30 -26.79
C LYS A 243 15.04 -22.97 -25.59
N ASN A 244 15.51 -24.18 -25.88
CA ASN A 244 16.60 -24.93 -25.28
C ASN A 244 16.43 -25.56 -23.89
N ILE A 245 16.29 -26.88 -23.99
CA ILE A 245 16.51 -27.95 -23.03
C ILE A 245 17.76 -27.66 -22.19
N ASN A 246 17.53 -27.29 -20.92
CA ASN A 246 18.32 -27.52 -19.71
C ASN A 246 18.03 -26.38 -18.72
N LYS A 247 17.36 -26.72 -17.61
CA LYS A 247 16.75 -25.85 -16.58
C LYS A 247 15.35 -25.36 -16.93
N THR A 248 14.35 -26.16 -16.58
CA THR A 248 12.94 -25.75 -16.54
C THR A 248 12.74 -24.64 -15.51
N LYS A 249 12.86 -23.38 -15.94
CA LYS A 249 12.37 -22.23 -15.19
C LYS A 249 10.84 -22.24 -15.25
N THR A 250 10.20 -22.53 -14.13
CA THR A 250 8.75 -22.35 -13.95
C THR A 250 8.40 -20.88 -14.12
N GLN A 251 7.71 -20.52 -15.20
CA GLN A 251 7.20 -19.17 -15.40
C GLN A 251 5.92 -18.98 -14.57
N LYS A 252 5.84 -17.84 -13.87
CA LYS A 252 4.68 -17.43 -13.06
C LYS A 252 3.49 -17.10 -13.98
N LEU A 253 2.52 -18.00 -14.07
CA LEU A 253 1.23 -17.75 -14.72
C LEU A 253 0.28 -17.10 -13.72
N SER A 254 -0.02 -15.82 -13.88
CA SER A 254 -0.78 -15.01 -12.93
C SER A 254 -2.29 -14.93 -13.19
N SER A 255 -2.82 -15.62 -14.19
CA SER A 255 -4.27 -15.65 -14.45
C SER A 255 -4.59 -16.79 -15.41
N LEU A 256 -5.11 -17.91 -14.90
CA LEU A 256 -5.61 -19.00 -15.74
C LEU A 256 -7.08 -19.19 -15.45
N PHE A 257 -7.88 -19.11 -16.52
CA PHE A 257 -9.25 -19.58 -16.57
C PHE A 257 -9.24 -21.11 -16.46
N PHE A 258 -10.19 -21.67 -15.70
CA PHE A 258 -10.37 -23.11 -15.57
C PHE A 258 -10.64 -23.71 -16.96
N HIS A 259 -9.75 -24.59 -17.41
CA HIS A 259 -9.94 -25.44 -18.59
C HIS A 259 -9.86 -26.90 -18.15
N ASP A 260 -10.80 -27.71 -18.62
CA ASP A 260 -11.07 -29.09 -18.17
C ASP A 260 -9.89 -30.07 -18.33
N ASN A 261 -8.83 -29.68 -19.05
CA ASN A 261 -7.66 -30.52 -19.32
C ASN A 261 -6.44 -30.25 -18.41
N TYR A 262 -6.55 -29.33 -17.44
CA TYR A 262 -5.43 -28.97 -16.56
C TYR A 262 -5.82 -28.97 -15.09
N PHE A 263 -5.07 -29.71 -14.26
CA PHE A 263 -5.14 -29.53 -12.81
C PHE A 263 -4.23 -28.38 -12.39
N THR A 264 -4.83 -27.22 -12.17
CA THR A 264 -4.18 -26.10 -11.48
C THR A 264 -4.43 -26.24 -9.99
N ASN A 265 -3.40 -26.52 -9.19
CA ASN A 265 -3.54 -26.53 -7.73
C ASN A 265 -2.84 -25.30 -7.14
N LEU A 266 -3.56 -24.58 -6.29
CA LEU A 266 -2.98 -23.48 -5.53
C LEU A 266 -2.26 -24.08 -4.32
N MET A 267 -0.93 -23.93 -4.26
CA MET A 267 -0.15 -24.35 -3.10
C MET A 267 -0.49 -23.43 -1.94
N LYS A 268 -1.18 -23.96 -0.92
CA LYS A 268 -1.47 -23.23 0.33
C LYS A 268 -0.20 -22.81 1.09
N ILE A 269 0.93 -23.47 0.81
CA ILE A 269 2.17 -23.38 1.58
C ILE A 269 2.97 -22.11 1.26
N SER A 270 2.83 -21.55 0.05
CA SER A 270 3.60 -20.38 -0.38
C SER A 270 2.70 -19.24 -0.87
N ASN A 271 3.00 -18.05 -0.35
CA ASN A 271 2.24 -16.83 -0.57
C ASN A 271 3.15 -15.73 -1.12
N ILE A 272 2.74 -15.13 -2.24
CA ILE A 272 3.37 -13.93 -2.77
C ILE A 272 2.65 -12.73 -2.15
N PHE A 273 3.37 -11.94 -1.37
CA PHE A 273 2.87 -10.75 -0.70
C PHE A 273 3.43 -9.49 -1.38
N LYS A 274 2.56 -8.63 -1.90
CA LYS A 274 2.97 -7.38 -2.57
C LYS A 274 2.39 -6.17 -1.87
N VAL A 275 3.25 -5.20 -1.56
CA VAL A 275 2.88 -3.93 -0.94
C VAL A 275 3.43 -2.77 -1.75
N THR A 276 2.56 -1.81 -2.06
CA THR A 276 2.90 -0.57 -2.74
C THR A 276 2.64 0.62 -1.83
N GLN A 277 3.66 1.43 -1.57
CA GLN A 277 3.57 2.54 -0.63
C GLN A 277 3.14 3.83 -1.31
N LYS A 278 2.41 4.66 -0.56
CA LYS A 278 2.05 6.03 -0.95
C LYS A 278 3.25 6.99 -0.77
N ASN A 279 4.07 6.76 0.26
CA ASN A 279 5.16 7.67 0.66
C ASN A 279 6.50 6.93 0.67
N SER A 280 7.49 7.45 -0.06
CA SER A 280 8.77 6.76 -0.33
C SER A 280 9.73 6.59 0.86
N ASN A 281 9.54 7.28 2.00
CA ASN A 281 10.59 7.36 3.05
C ASN A 281 10.44 6.43 4.24
N ILE A 282 9.29 5.83 4.50
CA ILE A 282 9.22 4.90 5.65
C ILE A 282 10.03 3.67 5.24
N LYS A 283 11.28 3.56 5.72
CA LYS A 283 12.21 2.47 5.38
C LYS A 283 11.42 1.19 5.53
N ARG A 284 11.17 0.43 4.46
CA ARG A 284 10.08 -0.56 4.48
C ARG A 284 10.22 -1.69 5.48
N LYS A 285 11.46 -2.00 5.88
CA LYS A 285 11.75 -2.86 7.04
C LYS A 285 11.01 -2.36 8.28
N ILE A 286 10.87 -1.06 8.46
CA ILE A 286 10.16 -0.40 9.56
C ILE A 286 8.65 -0.65 9.51
N ILE A 287 7.98 -0.64 8.35
CA ILE A 287 6.53 -0.92 8.33
C ILE A 287 6.28 -2.39 8.69
N LEU A 288 7.00 -3.31 8.04
CA LEU A 288 6.93 -4.74 8.36
C LEU A 288 7.31 -5.04 9.81
N PHE A 289 8.32 -4.35 10.34
CA PHE A 289 8.76 -4.48 11.74
C PHE A 289 7.79 -3.85 12.74
N ILE A 290 7.15 -2.72 12.40
CA ILE A 290 6.10 -2.13 13.22
C ILE A 290 4.88 -3.06 13.24
N THR A 291 4.49 -3.60 12.10
CA THR A 291 3.34 -4.52 12.01
C THR A 291 3.62 -5.83 12.71
N SER A 292 4.84 -6.36 12.65
CA SER A 292 5.21 -7.57 13.40
C SER A 292 5.22 -7.32 14.91
N LYS A 293 5.63 -6.12 15.36
CA LYS A 293 5.65 -5.76 16.78
C LYS A 293 4.25 -5.47 17.33
N LEU A 294 3.32 -4.99 16.49
CA LEU A 294 1.91 -4.81 16.84
C LEU A 294 1.15 -6.13 16.95
N LEU A 295 1.58 -7.18 16.24
CA LEU A 295 0.95 -8.51 16.28
C LEU A 295 1.30 -9.30 17.55
N VAL A 296 2.32 -8.86 18.31
CA VAL A 296 2.80 -9.50 19.54
C VAL A 296 2.20 -8.84 20.79
N LEU A 297 1.51 -7.70 20.63
CA LEU A 297 0.77 -7.00 21.69
C LEU A 297 -0.72 -7.30 21.56
#